data_AF-A0A7C5YDS5-F1
#
_entry.id   AF-A0A7C5YDS5-F1
#
_cell.length_a   1.000
_cell.length_b   1.000
_cell.length_c   1.000
_cell.angle_alpha   90.00
_cell.angle_beta   90.00
_cell.angle_gamma   90.00
#
_symmetry.space_group_name_H-M   'P 1'
#
loop_
_entity.id
_entity.type
_entity.pdbx_description
1 polymer ?
#
loop_
_entity_poly.entity_id
_entity_poly.type
_entity_poly.pdbx_seq_one_letter_code
_entity_poly.pdbx_strand_id
1 'polypeptide(L)'
;MFTKMMKLNLKHFSKFYRKYRISYFYLLIFQVIFFLCNIVSPILLKNIIDSVLYLNSFNAIFKDAVLYLLVIITQVSTMYYLNFLVMKNVINGSNFRESLSFYSKCLSLNAKSISENSTEKFLNVLTIDIPRISRGVYLGRLQVFANL
;
A
#
# COMPACT_ATOMS: atom_id res chain seq x y z
N MET A 1 -28.35 1.58 17.06
CA MET A 1 -27.42 0.43 17.23
C MET A 1 -26.34 0.39 16.16
N PHE A 2 -26.72 0.48 14.87
CA PHE A 2 -25.80 0.46 13.72
C PHE A 2 -24.72 1.57 13.75
N THR A 3 -25.11 2.81 14.04
CA THR A 3 -24.20 3.96 14.15
C THR A 3 -23.17 3.82 15.27
N LYS A 4 -23.50 3.10 16.35
CA LYS A 4 -22.58 2.87 17.50
C LYS A 4 -21.54 1.80 17.16
N MET A 5 -21.95 0.71 16.50
CA MET A 5 -21.04 -0.32 15.96
C MET A 5 -20.09 0.26 14.90
N MET A 6 -20.62 1.09 13.99
CA MET A 6 -19.81 1.73 12.96
C MET A 6 -18.75 2.68 13.55
N LYS A 7 -19.11 3.48 14.57
CA LYS A 7 -18.15 4.32 15.31
C LYS A 7 -17.07 3.51 16.03
N LEU A 8 -17.41 2.36 16.61
CA LEU A 8 -16.46 1.45 17.26
C LEU A 8 -15.47 0.87 16.24
N ASN A 9 -15.97 0.37 15.10
CA ASN A 9 -15.13 -0.17 14.04
C ASN A 9 -14.18 0.89 13.49
N LEU A 10 -14.66 2.12 13.24
CA LEU A 10 -13.82 3.25 12.82
C LEU A 10 -12.71 3.56 13.85
N LYS A 11 -13.01 3.48 15.15
CA LYS A 11 -12.02 3.68 16.22
C LYS A 11 -10.97 2.56 16.26
N HIS A 12 -11.35 1.32 15.94
CA HIS A 12 -10.41 0.20 15.85
C HIS A 12 -9.53 0.30 14.60
N PHE A 13 -10.10 0.67 13.45
CA PHE A 13 -9.34 0.96 12.24
C PHE A 13 -8.36 2.12 12.45
N SER A 14 -8.78 3.22 13.10
CA SER A 14 -7.89 4.35 13.36
C SER A 14 -6.71 3.99 14.27
N LYS A 15 -6.93 3.14 15.27
CA LYS A 15 -5.84 2.58 16.09
C LYS A 15 -4.88 1.71 15.28
N PHE A 16 -5.41 0.85 14.41
CA PHE A 16 -4.58 0.04 13.51
C PHE A 16 -3.75 0.93 12.58
N TYR A 17 -4.36 1.96 11.96
CA TYR A 17 -3.64 2.92 11.12
C TYR A 17 -2.52 3.64 11.87
N ARG A 18 -2.76 4.06 13.11
CA ARG A 18 -1.74 4.75 13.93
C ARG A 18 -0.52 3.86 14.17
N LYS A 19 -0.72 2.54 14.32
CA LYS A 19 0.35 1.55 14.54
C LYS A 19 1.29 1.41 13.33
N TYR A 20 0.79 1.63 12.11
CA TYR A 20 1.54 1.47 10.86
C TYR A 20 1.78 2.80 10.11
N ARG A 21 1.59 3.95 10.78
CA ARG A 21 1.64 5.29 10.15
C ARG A 21 2.93 5.55 9.36
N ILE A 22 4.07 5.13 9.89
CA ILE A 22 5.39 5.32 9.26
C ILE A 22 5.47 4.55 7.93
N SER A 23 5.05 3.28 7.92
CA SER A 23 5.00 2.47 6.70
C SER A 23 4.11 3.11 5.64
N TYR A 24 2.92 3.60 6.04
CA TYR A 24 2.02 4.31 5.14
C TYR A 24 2.60 5.63 4.62
N PHE A 25 3.38 6.35 5.43
CA PHE A 25 4.02 7.60 5.01
C PHE A 25 5.05 7.37 3.90
N TYR A 26 5.92 6.36 4.04
CA TYR A 26 6.86 6.01 2.99
C TYR A 26 6.15 5.60 1.70
N LEU A 27 5.09 4.80 1.80
CA LEU A 27 4.30 4.39 0.63
C LEU A 27 3.69 5.59 -0.09
N LEU A 28 3.18 6.57 0.66
CA LEU A 28 2.63 7.79 0.09
C LEU A 28 3.70 8.57 -0.69
N ILE A 29 4.91 8.71 -0.14
CA ILE A 29 6.03 9.37 -0.83
C ILE A 29 6.34 8.67 -2.15
N PHE A 30 6.52 7.35 -2.13
CA PHE A 30 6.80 6.58 -3.35
C PHE A 30 5.66 6.67 -4.37
N GLN A 31 4.41 6.71 -3.92
CA GLN A 31 3.24 6.85 -4.77
C GLN A 31 3.18 8.24 -5.43
N VAL A 32 3.53 9.31 -4.70
CA VAL A 32 3.64 10.67 -5.26
C VAL A 32 4.74 10.73 -6.32
N ILE A 33 5.90 10.13 -6.07
CA ILE A 33 7.00 10.10 -7.07
C ILE A 33 6.52 9.35 -8.33
N PHE A 34 5.88 8.20 -8.18
CA PHE A 34 5.34 7.43 -9.29
C PHE A 34 4.30 8.24 -10.10
N PHE A 35 3.42 8.97 -9.41
CA PHE A 35 2.42 9.83 -10.03
C PHE A 35 3.06 10.99 -10.81
N LEU A 36 4.07 11.65 -10.24
CA LEU A 36 4.83 12.69 -10.93
C LEU A 36 5.51 12.15 -12.19
N CYS A 37 6.11 10.95 -12.14
CA CYS A 37 6.66 10.30 -13.33
C CYS A 37 5.59 10.07 -14.41
N ASN A 38 4.39 9.64 -14.04
CA ASN A 38 3.28 9.45 -14.98
C ASN A 38 2.79 10.75 -15.62
N ILE A 39 2.88 11.89 -14.93
CA ILE A 39 2.56 13.21 -15.50
C ILE A 39 3.68 13.70 -16.42
N VAL A 40 4.94 13.51 -16.02
CA VAL A 40 6.10 13.98 -16.78
C VAL A 40 6.30 13.19 -18.07
N SER A 41 6.01 11.89 -18.06
CA SER A 41 6.14 10.99 -19.21
C SER A 41 5.46 11.50 -20.50
N PRO A 42 4.15 11.86 -20.51
CA PRO A 42 3.49 12.40 -21.69
C PRO A 42 4.00 13.79 -22.09
N ILE A 43 4.47 14.60 -21.14
CA ILE A 43 5.06 15.92 -21.45
C ILE A 43 6.37 15.75 -22.23
N LEU A 44 7.22 14.80 -21.83
CA LEU A 44 8.46 14.51 -22.54
C LEU A 44 8.20 13.89 -23.91
N LEU A 45 7.24 12.98 -24.01
CA LEU A 45 6.79 12.44 -25.29
C LEU A 45 6.32 13.54 -26.24
N LYS A 46 5.54 14.50 -25.75
CA LYS A 46 5.11 15.66 -26.52
C LYS A 46 6.32 16.48 -27.01
N ASN A 47 7.26 16.80 -26.13
CA ASN A 47 8.46 17.57 -26.52
C ASN A 47 9.32 16.84 -27.56
N ILE A 48 9.42 15.51 -27.47
CA ILE A 48 10.10 14.69 -28.48
C ILE A 48 9.38 14.80 -29.83
N ILE A 49 8.06 14.66 -29.84
CA ILE A 49 7.25 14.78 -31.08
C ILE A 49 7.39 16.19 -31.68
N ASP A 50 7.26 17.23 -30.87
CA ASP A 50 7.33 18.62 -31.31
C ASP A 50 8.74 18.96 -31.84
N SER A 51 9.80 18.46 -31.19
CA SER A 51 11.18 18.69 -31.65
C SER A 51 11.50 17.95 -32.96
N VAL A 52 10.92 16.77 -33.19
CA VAL A 52 11.00 16.06 -34.48
C VAL A 52 10.23 16.82 -35.57
N LEU A 53 9.00 17.27 -35.29
CA LEU A 53 8.13 17.87 -36.29
C LEU A 53 8.49 19.32 -36.64
N TYR A 54 8.92 20.14 -35.68
CA TYR A 54 9.06 21.59 -35.86
C TYR A 54 10.51 22.09 -35.82
N LEU A 55 11.40 21.44 -35.07
CA LEU A 55 12.77 21.93 -34.85
C LEU A 55 13.82 21.19 -35.67
N ASN A 56 13.52 19.96 -36.14
CA ASN A 56 14.44 19.09 -36.89
C ASN A 56 15.84 18.95 -36.24
N SER A 57 15.92 19.16 -34.93
CA SER A 57 17.18 19.22 -34.19
C SER A 57 17.41 17.93 -33.41
N PHE A 58 18.27 17.05 -33.94
CA PHE A 58 18.64 15.78 -33.30
C PHE A 58 19.13 15.93 -31.86
N ASN A 59 19.80 17.05 -31.54
CA ASN A 59 20.36 17.28 -30.21
C ASN A 59 19.28 17.48 -29.13
N ALA A 60 18.16 18.13 -29.48
CA ALA A 60 17.02 18.30 -28.57
C ALA A 60 16.30 16.96 -28.33
N ILE A 61 16.12 16.18 -29.39
CA ILE A 61 15.52 14.84 -29.34
C ILE A 61 16.32 13.93 -28.42
N PHE A 62 17.65 13.93 -28.56
CA PHE A 62 18.52 13.07 -27.75
C PHE A 62 18.40 13.38 -26.25
N LYS A 63 18.40 14.66 -25.87
CA LYS A 63 18.25 15.07 -24.47
C LYS A 63 16.92 14.62 -23.87
N ASP A 64 15.81 14.84 -24.57
CA ASP A 64 14.49 14.49 -24.07
C ASP A 64 14.28 12.97 -24.04
N ALA A 65 14.84 12.23 -25.00
CA ALA A 65 14.82 10.77 -25.01
C ALA A 65 15.60 10.16 -23.84
N VAL A 66 16.78 10.70 -23.52
CA VAL A 66 17.55 10.27 -22.33
C VAL A 66 16.78 10.57 -21.05
N LEU A 67 16.17 11.75 -20.94
CA LEU A 67 15.40 12.13 -19.77
C LEU A 67 14.13 11.27 -19.62
N TYR A 68 13.46 10.95 -20.73
CA TYR A 68 12.33 10.02 -20.76
C TYR A 68 12.73 8.61 -20.28
N LEU A 69 13.88 8.11 -20.72
CA LEU A 69 14.39 6.81 -20.28
C LEU A 69 14.67 6.80 -18.77
N LEU A 70 15.25 7.88 -18.23
CA LEU A 70 15.44 8.04 -16.77
C LEU A 70 14.11 8.06 -16.02
N VAL A 71 13.08 8.72 -16.55
CA VAL A 71 11.74 8.73 -15.95
C VAL A 71 11.15 7.32 -15.92
N ILE A 72 11.29 6.53 -17.00
CA ILE A 72 10.83 5.13 -17.03
C ILE A 72 11.58 4.28 -16.00
N ILE A 73 12.90 4.37 -15.93
CA ILE A 73 13.69 3.61 -14.95
C ILE A 73 13.23 3.97 -13.53
N THR A 74 12.99 5.25 -13.26
CA THR A 74 12.50 5.73 -11.97
C THR A 74 11.10 5.18 -11.69
N GLN A 75 10.21 5.16 -12.67
CA GLN A 75 8.86 4.63 -12.56
C GLN A 75 8.84 3.13 -12.24
N VAL A 76 9.62 2.33 -12.96
CA VAL A 76 9.73 0.88 -12.71
C VAL A 76 10.34 0.61 -11.34
N SER A 77 11.42 1.32 -11.01
CA SER A 77 12.11 1.16 -9.73
C SER A 77 11.21 1.54 -8.56
N THR A 78 10.51 2.67 -8.64
CA THR A 78 9.57 3.12 -7.61
C THR A 78 8.42 2.14 -7.44
N MET A 79 7.83 1.63 -8.52
CA MET A 79 6.77 0.62 -8.44
C MET A 79 7.25 -0.68 -7.79
N TYR A 80 8.45 -1.15 -8.15
CA TYR A 80 9.06 -2.33 -7.54
C TYR A 80 9.26 -2.13 -6.03
N TYR A 81 9.89 -1.03 -5.61
CA TYR A 81 10.12 -0.73 -4.20
C TYR A 81 8.81 -0.56 -3.42
N LEU A 82 7.81 0.07 -4.03
CA LEU A 82 6.48 0.22 -3.44
C LEU A 82 5.90 -1.17 -3.16
N ASN A 83 5.79 -2.03 -4.18
CA ASN A 83 5.29 -3.40 -4.00
C ASN A 83 6.07 -4.22 -2.95
N PHE A 84 7.40 -4.07 -2.93
CA PHE A 84 8.25 -4.73 -1.93
C PHE A 84 7.96 -4.25 -0.50
N LEU A 85 7.93 -2.93 -0.28
CA LEU A 85 7.66 -2.34 1.04
C LEU A 85 6.29 -2.71 1.57
N VAL A 86 5.31 -2.81 0.68
CA VAL A 86 3.94 -3.24 0.98
C VAL A 86 3.92 -4.65 1.49
N MET A 87 4.50 -5.56 0.72
CA MET A 87 4.52 -6.98 1.06
C MET A 87 5.25 -7.19 2.38
N LYS A 88 6.42 -6.56 2.55
CA LYS A 88 7.25 -6.69 3.75
C LYS A 88 6.61 -6.06 4.98
N ASN A 89 6.28 -4.78 4.93
CA ASN A 89 5.96 -4.00 6.13
C ASN A 89 4.47 -3.96 6.44
N VAL A 90 3.62 -3.97 5.41
CA VAL A 90 2.17 -3.78 5.60
C VAL A 90 1.44 -5.10 5.60
N ILE A 91 1.69 -6.00 4.66
CA ILE A 91 0.99 -7.29 4.60
C ILE A 91 1.62 -8.26 5.60
N ASN A 92 2.87 -8.67 5.39
CA ASN A 92 3.51 -9.70 6.23
C ASN A 92 3.82 -9.17 7.63
N GLY A 93 4.34 -7.95 7.72
CA GLY A 93 4.68 -7.32 9.00
C GLY A 93 3.46 -7.08 9.90
N SER A 94 2.30 -6.70 9.35
CA SER A 94 1.10 -6.57 10.17
C SER A 94 0.47 -7.92 10.49
N ASN A 95 0.42 -8.85 9.53
CA ASN A 95 -0.09 -10.20 9.75
C ASN A 95 0.63 -10.88 10.91
N PHE A 96 1.97 -10.83 10.91
CA PHE A 96 2.78 -11.43 11.97
C PHE A 96 2.55 -10.76 13.34
N ARG A 97 2.48 -9.43 13.39
CA ARG A 97 2.29 -8.71 14.67
C ARG A 97 0.89 -8.89 15.24
N GLU A 98 -0.13 -8.89 14.39
CA GLU A 98 -1.52 -9.09 14.83
C GLU A 98 -1.78 -10.56 15.16
N SER A 99 -1.23 -11.52 14.41
CA SER A 99 -1.35 -12.95 14.74
C SER A 99 -0.68 -13.25 16.08
N LEU A 100 0.51 -12.72 16.33
CA LEU A 100 1.22 -12.89 17.60
C LEU A 100 0.47 -12.22 18.77
N SER A 101 -0.10 -11.03 18.54
CA SER A 101 -0.93 -10.35 19.55
C SER A 101 -2.26 -11.05 19.82
N PHE A 102 -2.84 -11.71 18.82
CA PHE A 102 -4.06 -12.50 18.99
C PHE A 102 -3.74 -13.78 19.77
N TYR A 103 -2.67 -14.47 19.37
CA TYR A 103 -2.20 -15.67 20.04
C TYR A 103 -1.88 -15.43 21.53
N SER A 104 -1.18 -14.34 21.86
CA SER A 104 -0.88 -14.00 23.26
C SER A 104 -2.14 -13.71 24.09
N LYS A 105 -3.16 -13.08 23.48
CA LYS A 105 -4.47 -12.88 24.13
C LYS A 105 -5.22 -14.19 24.31
N CYS A 106 -5.17 -15.10 23.34
CA CYS A 106 -5.78 -16.42 23.47
C CYS A 106 -5.17 -17.21 24.64
N LEU A 107 -3.85 -17.14 24.82
CA LEU A 107 -3.16 -17.77 25.93
C LEU A 107 -3.51 -17.17 27.30
N SER A 108 -3.89 -15.88 27.34
CA SER A 108 -4.28 -15.20 28.59
C SER A 108 -5.75 -15.35 28.95
N LEU A 109 -6.55 -16.07 28.14
CA LEU A 109 -7.97 -16.29 28.38
C LEU A 109 -8.19 -17.43 29.38
N ASN A 110 -9.18 -17.28 30.27
CA ASN A 110 -9.54 -18.33 31.22
C ASN A 110 -10.08 -19.58 30.51
N ALA A 111 -9.78 -20.76 31.04
CA ALA A 111 -10.16 -22.06 30.47
C ALA A 111 -11.66 -22.20 30.12
N LYS A 112 -12.56 -21.54 30.87
CA LYS A 112 -14.01 -21.49 30.57
C LYS A 112 -14.34 -20.84 29.22
N SER A 113 -13.62 -19.79 28.83
CA SER A 113 -13.83 -19.10 27.55
C SER A 113 -13.23 -19.84 26.35
N ILE A 114 -12.30 -20.76 26.61
CA ILE A 114 -11.70 -21.65 25.60
C ILE A 114 -12.65 -22.82 25.33
N SER A 115 -13.34 -23.36 26.34
CA SER A 115 -14.32 -24.45 26.16
C SER A 115 -15.59 -24.04 25.40
N GLU A 116 -15.94 -22.75 25.37
CA GLU A 116 -17.11 -22.23 24.65
C GLU A 116 -16.85 -21.98 23.15
N ASN A 117 -15.59 -21.94 22.72
CA ASN A 117 -15.20 -21.65 21.34
C ASN A 117 -14.42 -22.82 20.74
N SER A 118 -14.82 -23.28 19.54
CA SER A 118 -14.05 -24.31 18.84
C SER A 118 -12.66 -23.80 18.44
N THR A 119 -11.63 -24.63 18.62
CA THR A 119 -10.26 -24.37 18.16
C THR A 119 -10.20 -23.96 16.69
N GLU A 120 -11.13 -24.48 15.89
CA GLU A 120 -11.35 -24.12 14.49
C GLU A 120 -11.65 -22.62 14.29
N LYS A 121 -12.48 -22.00 15.15
CA LYS A 121 -12.76 -20.56 15.08
C LYS A 121 -11.50 -19.73 15.33
N PHE A 122 -10.66 -20.14 16.28
CA PHE A 122 -9.39 -19.45 16.55
C PHE A 122 -8.41 -19.56 15.38
N LEU A 123 -8.31 -20.75 14.79
CA LEU A 123 -7.49 -20.99 13.61
C LEU A 123 -7.98 -20.15 12.42
N ASN A 124 -9.29 -20.10 12.17
CA ASN A 124 -9.87 -19.30 11.10
C ASN A 124 -9.58 -17.79 11.27
N VAL A 125 -9.63 -17.27 12.49
CA VAL A 125 -9.27 -15.85 12.73
C VAL A 125 -7.80 -15.59 12.39
N LEU A 126 -6.90 -16.51 12.78
CA LEU A 126 -5.46 -16.40 12.52
C LEU A 126 -5.10 -16.53 11.03
N THR A 127 -5.72 -17.46 10.31
CA THR A 127 -5.35 -17.82 8.94
C THR A 127 -6.13 -17.05 7.88
N ILE A 128 -7.35 -16.61 8.18
CA ILE A 128 -8.25 -15.98 7.21
C ILE A 128 -8.52 -14.53 7.58
N ASP A 129 -9.04 -14.25 8.77
CA ASP A 129 -9.55 -12.91 9.08
C ASP A 129 -8.45 -11.87 9.23
N ILE A 130 -7.36 -12.19 9.96
CA ILE A 130 -6.23 -11.27 10.14
C ILE A 130 -5.60 -10.93 8.77
N PRO A 131 -5.23 -11.90 7.91
CA PRO A 131 -4.72 -11.61 6.58
C PRO A 131 -5.72 -10.83 5.70
N ARG A 132 -7.02 -11.14 5.78
CA ARG A 132 -8.06 -10.47 4.98
C ARG A 132 -8.22 -9.01 5.40
N ILE A 133 -8.25 -8.71 6.70
CA ILE A 133 -8.36 -7.35 7.22
C ILE A 133 -7.10 -6.55 6.88
N SER A 134 -5.92 -7.13 7.10
CA SER A 134 -4.63 -6.50 6.76
C SER A 134 -4.56 -6.10 5.28
N ARG A 135 -4.90 -7.02 4.37
CA ARG A 135 -4.95 -6.75 2.92
C ARG A 135 -6.02 -5.74 2.56
N GLY A 136 -7.23 -5.85 3.12
CA GLY A 136 -8.35 -4.96 2.80
C GLY A 136 -8.12 -3.51 3.24
N VAL A 137 -7.60 -3.31 4.46
CA VAL A 137 -7.23 -1.98 4.98
C VAL A 137 -6.15 -1.33 4.14
N TYR A 138 -5.22 -2.15 3.63
CA TYR A 138 -4.13 -1.71 2.80
C TYR A 138 -4.59 -1.33 1.38
N LEU A 139 -5.28 -2.23 0.68
CA LEU A 139 -5.79 -2.03 -0.68
C LEU A 139 -6.78 -0.87 -0.74
N GLY A 140 -7.65 -0.74 0.26
CA GLY A 140 -8.63 0.35 0.33
C GLY A 140 -7.98 1.73 0.40
N ARG A 141 -6.83 1.88 1.05
CA ARG A 141 -6.12 3.18 1.07
C ARG A 141 -5.41 3.46 -0.24
N LEU A 142 -4.70 2.49 -0.80
CA LEU A 142 -4.07 2.67 -2.11
C LEU A 142 -5.08 3.05 -3.18
N GLN A 143 -6.25 2.39 -3.22
CA GLN A 143 -7.29 2.68 -4.20
C GLN A 143 -7.86 4.08 -4.04
N VAL A 144 -8.06 4.56 -2.82
CA VAL A 144 -8.47 5.95 -2.59
C VAL A 144 -7.43 6.93 -3.11
N PHE A 145 -6.13 6.64 -2.97
CA PHE A 145 -5.06 7.49 -3.51
C PHE A 145 -4.80 7.32 -5.01
N ALA A 146 -5.20 6.20 -5.62
CA ALA A 146 -5.09 5.97 -7.06
C ALA A 146 -6.29 6.50 -7.85
N ASN A 147 -7.44 6.66 -7.20
CA ASN A 147 -8.68 7.18 -7.78
C ASN A 147 -8.98 8.65 -7.40
N LEU A 148 -8.07 9.30 -6.68
CA LEU A 148 -8.04 10.76 -6.47
C LEU A 148 -7.12 11.40 -7.51
#